data_AF-A0A6C0EL83-F1
#
_entry.id   AF-A0A6C0EL83-F1
#
_cell.length_a   1.000
_cell.length_b   1.000
_cell.length_c   1.000
_cell.angle_alpha   90.00
_cell.angle_beta   90.00
_cell.angle_gamma   90.00
#
_symmetry.space_group_name_H-M   'P 1'
#
loop_
_entity.id
_entity.type
_entity.pdbx_description
1 polymer ?
#
loop_
_entity_poly.entity_id
_entity_poly.type
_entity_poly.pdbx_seq_one_letter_code
_entity_poly.pdbx_strand_id
1 'polypeptide(L)'
;MYSVYKGYKPGIYNSWDECKKQINGYSGAKFKKFDNILDAKEFLKHGETNVSHIDKYIKNEQGENPPSNNGICVYTDGGCYGNGNIISYGGYGIYFGDNDSRNVSKLIKGSCTNNICELNAILEVLDILKSEMDKNIEIHIYSDSEYSIKAFTTSGDKYHRKLWNPKPSNMELIKKGYYLIKSKRNTIHFHHVYSHTNINDIHSLSNEKADKLATLGLKQSIDISVNLGLNKFKNGKYKNKTLIEVAECDKSYLSWYLSNKPYKKEYIFHYIIDKFIN
;
A
#
# COMPACT_ATOMS: atom_id res chain seq x y z
N MET A 1 -21.88 16.52 11.12
CA MET A 1 -21.37 17.82 10.63
C MET A 1 -21.79 18.04 9.19
N TYR A 2 -21.66 19.26 8.66
CA TYR A 2 -22.03 19.63 7.29
C TYR A 2 -20.83 20.28 6.61
N SER A 3 -20.55 19.93 5.36
CA SER A 3 -19.50 20.58 4.57
C SER A 3 -20.13 21.29 3.38
N VAL A 4 -19.77 22.55 3.18
CA VAL A 4 -20.24 23.42 2.09
C VAL A 4 -19.09 23.62 1.11
N TYR A 5 -19.20 23.06 -0.08
CA TYR A 5 -18.25 23.25 -1.18
C TYR A 5 -18.56 24.51 -1.99
N LYS A 6 -19.85 24.76 -2.26
CA LYS A 6 -20.33 25.98 -2.92
C LYS A 6 -21.45 26.60 -2.08
N GLY A 7 -21.28 27.87 -1.72
CA GLY A 7 -22.18 28.67 -0.89
C GLY A 7 -21.56 30.03 -0.59
N TYR A 8 -22.21 30.85 0.24
CA TYR A 8 -21.70 32.17 0.66
C TYR A 8 -20.33 32.07 1.35
N LYS A 9 -20.16 31.07 2.21
CA LYS A 9 -18.86 30.74 2.83
C LYS A 9 -18.65 29.22 2.80
N PRO A 10 -17.80 28.70 1.90
CA PRO A 10 -17.37 27.31 1.94
C PRO A 10 -16.67 26.99 3.26
N GLY A 11 -16.95 25.81 3.82
CA GLY A 11 -16.44 25.42 5.13
C GLY A 11 -17.17 24.23 5.74
N ILE A 12 -16.73 23.82 6.94
CA ILE A 12 -17.35 22.74 7.71
C ILE A 12 -18.09 23.36 8.90
N TYR A 13 -19.34 22.97 9.10
CA TYR A 13 -20.26 23.48 10.10
C TYR A 13 -20.78 22.34 10.98
N ASN A 14 -20.94 22.60 12.27
CA ASN A 14 -21.32 21.55 13.22
C ASN A 14 -22.84 21.37 13.35
N SER A 15 -23.61 22.37 12.91
CA SER A 15 -25.08 22.32 12.92
C SER A 15 -25.68 22.58 11.54
N TRP A 16 -26.94 22.14 11.36
CA TRP A 16 -27.70 22.44 10.15
C TRP A 16 -27.97 23.94 10.01
N ASP A 17 -28.29 24.63 11.10
CA ASP A 17 -28.61 26.06 11.06
C ASP A 17 -27.43 26.91 10.57
N GLU A 18 -26.21 26.57 10.99
CA GLU A 18 -24.98 27.21 10.50
C GLU A 18 -24.75 26.92 9.01
N CYS A 19 -24.91 25.67 8.57
CA CYS A 19 -24.80 25.28 7.17
C CYS A 19 -25.85 26.00 6.31
N LYS A 20 -27.10 26.03 6.77
CA LYS A 20 -28.25 26.61 6.06
C LYS A 20 -28.04 28.09 5.77
N LYS A 21 -27.47 28.84 6.72
CA LYS A 21 -27.08 30.26 6.53
C LYS A 21 -26.12 30.46 5.35
N GLN A 22 -25.32 29.46 5.00
CA GLN A 22 -24.35 29.56 3.90
C GLN A 22 -24.88 29.13 2.54
N ILE A 23 -26.04 28.47 2.48
CA ILE A 23 -26.55 27.88 1.23
C ILE A 23 -27.93 28.43 0.84
N ASN A 24 -28.70 28.96 1.79
CA ASN A 24 -30.07 29.39 1.54
C ASN A 24 -30.09 30.65 0.65
N GLY A 25 -30.72 30.57 -0.52
CA GLY A 25 -30.74 31.66 -1.52
C GLY A 25 -29.49 31.74 -2.40
N TYR A 26 -28.50 30.87 -2.21
CA TYR A 26 -27.30 30.82 -3.06
C TYR A 26 -27.54 29.90 -4.27
N SER A 27 -27.58 30.48 -5.48
CA SER A 27 -27.79 29.71 -6.71
C SER A 27 -26.65 28.72 -6.96
N GLY A 28 -26.99 27.44 -7.13
CA GLY A 28 -26.00 26.37 -7.36
C GLY A 28 -25.21 25.94 -6.13
N ALA A 29 -25.74 26.17 -4.92
CA ALA A 29 -25.11 25.71 -3.68
C ALA A 29 -24.85 24.18 -3.70
N LYS A 30 -23.68 23.77 -3.20
CA LYS A 30 -23.26 22.37 -3.11
C LYS A 30 -22.75 22.09 -1.70
N PHE A 31 -23.48 21.26 -0.97
CA PHE A 31 -23.18 20.91 0.42
C PHE A 31 -23.61 19.46 0.71
N LYS A 32 -23.10 18.86 1.79
CA LYS A 32 -23.52 17.52 2.25
C LYS A 32 -23.30 17.35 3.76
N LYS A 33 -24.07 16.46 4.39
CA LYS A 33 -23.87 16.02 5.77
C LYS A 33 -22.85 14.87 5.83
N PHE A 34 -22.02 14.86 6.86
CA PHE A 34 -21.00 13.84 7.13
C PHE A 34 -20.99 13.44 8.60
N ASP A 35 -20.58 12.20 8.84
CA ASP A 35 -20.42 11.64 10.18
C ASP A 35 -18.97 11.78 10.68
N ASN A 36 -17.99 11.92 9.78
CA ASN A 36 -16.58 12.14 10.12
C ASN A 36 -16.00 13.43 9.50
N ILE A 37 -14.94 13.93 10.12
CA ILE A 37 -14.27 15.19 9.75
C ILE A 37 -13.38 15.07 8.50
N LEU A 38 -12.89 13.87 8.19
CA LEU A 38 -11.99 13.64 7.06
C LEU A 38 -12.76 13.72 5.73
N ASP A 39 -13.91 13.06 5.63
CA ASP A 39 -14.80 13.11 4.47
C ASP A 39 -15.37 14.52 4.27
N ALA A 40 -15.69 15.21 5.37
CA ALA A 40 -16.13 16.60 5.32
C ALA A 40 -15.04 17.52 4.76
N LYS A 41 -13.76 17.30 5.13
CA LYS A 41 -12.60 18.02 4.57
C LYS A 41 -12.35 17.67 3.11
N GLU A 42 -12.55 16.42 2.72
CA GLU A 42 -12.34 15.97 1.35
C GLU A 42 -13.40 16.53 0.40
N PHE A 43 -14.67 16.50 0.80
CA PHE A 43 -15.75 17.15 0.07
C PHE A 43 -15.55 18.67 -0.06
N LEU A 44 -15.01 19.32 0.97
CA LEU A 44 -14.70 20.74 0.93
C LEU A 44 -13.62 21.07 -0.12
N LYS A 45 -12.66 20.17 -0.35
CA LYS A 45 -11.57 20.37 -1.31
C LYS A 45 -12.01 20.08 -2.75
N HIS A 46 -12.76 19.00 -2.96
CA HIS A 46 -12.99 18.45 -4.30
C HIS A 46 -14.43 18.63 -4.78
N GLY A 47 -15.35 19.00 -3.90
CA GLY A 47 -16.74 19.26 -4.21
C GLY A 47 -17.55 18.06 -4.61
N GLU A 48 -16.94 16.90 -4.65
CA GLU A 48 -17.59 15.62 -4.87
C GLU A 48 -17.32 14.78 -3.65
N THR A 49 -18.36 14.10 -3.16
CA THR A 49 -18.10 12.95 -2.32
C THR A 49 -17.83 11.78 -3.25
N ASN A 50 -16.71 11.09 -3.07
CA ASN A 50 -16.50 9.73 -3.57
C ASN A 50 -17.45 8.71 -2.89
N VAL A 51 -18.69 9.11 -2.59
CA VAL A 51 -19.69 8.36 -1.83
C VAL A 51 -20.88 8.00 -2.73
N SER A 52 -20.63 7.78 -4.02
CA SER A 52 -21.49 6.92 -4.84
C SER A 52 -20.88 5.52 -5.07
N HIS A 53 -19.65 5.29 -4.60
CA HIS A 53 -19.04 3.98 -4.47
C HIS A 53 -18.01 4.04 -3.33
N ILE A 54 -18.47 4.09 -2.06
CA ILE A 54 -17.69 3.37 -1.05
C ILE A 54 -17.69 1.93 -1.57
N ASP A 55 -16.50 1.48 -1.93
CA ASP A 55 -16.26 0.23 -2.62
C ASP A 55 -17.12 -0.88 -1.99
N LYS A 56 -18.00 -1.53 -2.76
CA LYS A 56 -18.75 -2.71 -2.25
C LYS A 56 -17.77 -3.79 -1.75
N TYR A 57 -16.51 -3.70 -2.16
CA TYR A 57 -15.43 -4.62 -1.89
C TYR A 57 -14.57 -4.28 -0.68
N ILE A 58 -14.68 -3.09 -0.08
CA ILE A 58 -13.81 -2.67 1.03
C ILE A 58 -14.66 -2.54 2.28
N LYS A 59 -14.43 -3.45 3.23
CA LYS A 59 -14.84 -3.24 4.62
C LYS A 59 -13.67 -2.59 5.35
N ASN A 60 -13.92 -1.47 6.03
CA ASN A 60 -12.93 -0.85 6.91
C ASN A 60 -13.04 -1.55 8.26
N GLU A 61 -12.15 -2.49 8.56
CA GLU A 61 -12.12 -3.19 9.84
C GLU A 61 -11.11 -2.51 10.77
N GLN A 62 -11.61 -1.98 11.90
CA GLN A 62 -10.79 -1.48 13.01
C GLN A 62 -11.21 -2.21 14.28
N GLY A 63 -10.30 -2.95 14.91
CA GLY A 63 -10.49 -3.51 16.25
C GLY A 63 -11.50 -4.66 16.38
N GLU A 64 -11.98 -5.24 15.28
CA GLU A 64 -12.79 -6.46 15.31
C GLU A 64 -11.89 -7.71 15.21
N ASN A 65 -12.34 -8.85 15.75
CA ASN A 65 -11.66 -10.11 15.51
C ASN A 65 -11.90 -10.56 14.06
N PRO A 66 -10.94 -11.24 13.42
CA PRO A 66 -11.17 -11.86 12.12
C PRO A 66 -12.43 -12.73 12.17
N PRO A 67 -13.20 -12.81 11.06
CA PRO A 67 -14.50 -13.46 11.04
C PRO A 67 -14.44 -14.88 11.62
N SER A 68 -15.29 -15.15 12.61
CA SER A 68 -15.11 -16.24 13.57
C SER A 68 -15.56 -17.63 13.12
N ASN A 69 -15.97 -17.84 11.86
CA ASN A 69 -16.03 -19.19 11.28
C ASN A 69 -16.29 -19.17 9.76
N ASN A 70 -15.50 -19.97 9.03
CA ASN A 70 -15.55 -20.34 7.58
C ASN A 70 -14.71 -19.56 6.55
N GLY A 71 -14.05 -18.45 6.89
CA GLY A 71 -13.19 -17.71 5.97
C GLY A 71 -11.68 -17.88 6.21
N ILE A 72 -10.86 -17.77 5.16
CA ILE A 72 -9.41 -17.69 5.25
C ILE A 72 -9.00 -16.22 5.32
N CYS A 73 -8.36 -15.81 6.41
CA CYS A 73 -7.76 -14.49 6.53
C CYS A 73 -6.30 -14.52 6.08
N VAL A 74 -5.89 -13.53 5.30
CA VAL A 74 -4.52 -13.39 4.81
C VAL A 74 -4.15 -11.92 4.71
N TYR A 75 -2.93 -11.60 5.13
CA TYR A 75 -2.38 -10.24 5.13
C TYR A 75 -1.27 -10.15 4.10
N THR A 76 -1.26 -9.08 3.33
CA THR A 76 -0.27 -8.85 2.26
C THR A 76 0.37 -7.49 2.39
N ASP A 77 1.68 -7.42 2.14
CA ASP A 77 2.46 -6.19 2.11
C ASP A 77 3.54 -6.27 1.01
N GLY A 78 3.93 -5.14 0.45
CA GLY A 78 4.91 -5.00 -0.62
C GLY A 78 5.84 -3.80 -0.44
N GLY A 79 7.10 -4.06 -0.15
CA GLY A 79 8.11 -3.02 0.05
C GLY A 79 9.07 -2.85 -1.15
N CYS A 80 9.38 -1.61 -1.51
CA CYS A 80 10.46 -1.29 -2.44
C CYS A 80 11.41 -0.21 -1.91
N TYR A 81 12.70 -0.54 -1.86
CA TYR A 81 13.77 0.44 -1.72
C TYR A 81 14.14 1.02 -3.06
N GLY A 82 14.35 2.33 -3.11
CA GLY A 82 14.68 3.03 -4.36
C GLY A 82 13.47 3.22 -5.28
N ASN A 83 12.24 3.20 -4.75
CA ASN A 83 11.01 3.38 -5.51
C ASN A 83 11.09 4.58 -6.51
N GLY A 84 10.83 4.30 -7.79
CA GLY A 84 10.93 5.27 -8.89
C GLY A 84 12.35 5.53 -9.42
N ASN A 85 13.37 4.86 -8.88
CA ASN A 85 14.74 4.95 -9.37
C ASN A 85 15.12 3.72 -10.20
N ILE A 86 16.15 3.89 -11.03
CA ILE A 86 16.73 2.82 -11.85
C ILE A 86 17.21 1.66 -10.97
N ILE A 87 17.90 1.99 -9.87
CA ILE A 87 18.32 1.02 -8.86
C ILE A 87 17.22 0.91 -7.81
N SER A 88 16.52 -0.21 -7.84
CA SER A 88 15.45 -0.53 -6.91
C SER A 88 15.51 -2.00 -6.51
N TYR A 89 15.10 -2.26 -5.27
CA TYR A 89 15.02 -3.59 -4.68
C TYR A 89 13.65 -3.74 -4.07
N GLY A 90 13.00 -4.87 -4.33
CA GLY A 90 11.61 -5.06 -3.92
C GLY A 90 11.38 -6.47 -3.44
N GLY A 91 10.39 -6.60 -2.58
CA GLY A 91 9.88 -7.88 -2.12
C GLY A 91 8.49 -7.71 -1.55
N TYR A 92 7.80 -8.84 -1.40
CA TYR A 92 6.49 -8.89 -0.82
C TYR A 92 6.37 -10.00 0.21
N GLY A 93 5.43 -9.79 1.12
CA GLY A 93 5.13 -10.66 2.24
C GLY A 93 3.68 -11.08 2.23
N ILE A 94 3.43 -12.34 2.59
CA ILE A 94 2.09 -12.90 2.75
C ILE A 94 2.04 -13.62 4.08
N TYR A 95 1.11 -13.24 4.93
CA TYR A 95 0.98 -13.77 6.28
C TYR A 95 -0.43 -14.33 6.51
N PHE A 96 -0.51 -15.63 6.76
CA PHE A 96 -1.72 -16.38 7.11
C PHE A 96 -1.87 -16.60 8.62
N GLY A 97 -0.76 -16.54 9.35
CA GLY A 97 -0.72 -16.82 10.79
C GLY A 97 0.66 -17.31 11.23
N ASP A 98 0.90 -17.36 12.54
CA ASP A 98 2.19 -17.82 13.07
C ASP A 98 2.42 -19.29 12.68
N ASN A 99 3.61 -19.58 12.13
CA ASN A 99 4.04 -20.89 11.66
C ASN A 99 3.18 -21.52 10.54
N ASP A 100 2.30 -20.76 9.87
CA ASP A 100 1.58 -21.26 8.70
C ASP A 100 2.54 -21.48 7.53
N SER A 101 2.52 -22.68 6.94
CA SER A 101 3.40 -23.07 5.84
C SER A 101 3.14 -22.30 4.55
N ARG A 102 2.01 -21.60 4.44
CA ARG A 102 1.65 -20.75 3.30
C ARG A 102 2.20 -19.33 3.43
N ASN A 103 2.83 -18.97 4.55
CA ASN A 103 3.50 -17.68 4.68
C ASN A 103 4.59 -17.54 3.61
N VAL A 104 4.64 -16.39 2.95
CA VAL A 104 5.60 -16.12 1.87
C VAL A 104 6.43 -14.88 2.17
N SER A 105 7.72 -14.99 1.88
CA SER A 105 8.63 -13.86 1.73
C SER A 105 9.38 -14.05 0.41
N LYS A 106 9.17 -13.14 -0.54
CA LYS A 106 9.67 -13.34 -1.91
C LYS A 106 10.14 -12.04 -2.53
N LEU A 107 11.29 -12.11 -3.20
CA LEU A 107 11.88 -10.98 -3.91
C LEU A 107 11.16 -10.69 -5.24
N ILE A 108 11.15 -9.42 -5.64
CA ILE A 108 10.85 -8.99 -7.00
C ILE A 108 12.15 -8.95 -7.80
N LYS A 109 12.16 -9.64 -8.94
CA LYS A 109 13.29 -9.63 -9.87
C LYS A 109 13.24 -8.38 -10.76
N GLY A 110 14.39 -7.73 -10.92
CA GLY A 110 14.53 -6.56 -11.77
C GLY A 110 14.02 -5.27 -11.11
N SER A 111 13.88 -4.22 -11.92
CA SER A 111 13.40 -2.92 -11.45
C SER A 111 11.96 -3.02 -10.93
N CYS A 112 11.70 -2.38 -9.80
CA CYS A 112 10.42 -2.47 -9.12
C CYS A 112 10.01 -1.13 -8.50
N THR A 113 8.75 -1.07 -8.11
CA THR A 113 8.14 0.03 -7.36
C THR A 113 7.38 -0.56 -6.18
N ASN A 114 6.98 0.25 -5.21
CA ASN A 114 6.10 -0.23 -4.11
C ASN A 114 4.84 -0.87 -4.71
N ASN A 115 4.18 -0.19 -5.66
CA ASN A 115 2.99 -0.68 -6.33
C ASN A 115 3.19 -2.05 -7.02
N ILE A 116 4.36 -2.31 -7.61
CA ILE A 116 4.65 -3.62 -8.20
C ILE A 116 4.72 -4.69 -7.11
N CYS A 117 5.36 -4.39 -5.98
CA CYS A 117 5.49 -5.35 -4.86
C CYS A 117 4.12 -5.69 -4.29
N GLU A 118 3.30 -4.66 -4.00
CA GLU A 118 1.95 -4.81 -3.46
C GLU A 118 1.01 -5.60 -4.37
N LEU A 119 1.01 -5.28 -5.68
CA LEU A 119 0.20 -6.02 -6.65
C LEU A 119 0.61 -7.49 -6.74
N ASN A 120 1.92 -7.79 -6.68
CA ASN A 120 2.41 -9.16 -6.71
C ASN A 120 2.06 -9.94 -5.43
N ALA A 121 2.04 -9.28 -4.26
CA ALA A 121 1.64 -9.89 -3.00
C ALA A 121 0.22 -10.47 -3.11
N ILE A 122 -0.74 -9.66 -3.57
CA ILE A 122 -2.14 -10.08 -3.75
C ILE A 122 -2.25 -11.14 -4.87
N LEU A 123 -1.54 -10.99 -5.99
CA LEU A 123 -1.58 -11.97 -7.07
C LEU A 123 -1.09 -13.36 -6.62
N GLU A 124 -0.05 -13.41 -5.79
CA GLU A 124 0.45 -14.67 -5.24
C GLU A 124 -0.56 -15.28 -4.25
N VAL A 125 -1.30 -14.48 -3.47
CA VAL A 125 -2.43 -14.99 -2.66
C VAL A 125 -3.48 -15.68 -3.53
N LEU A 126 -3.85 -15.07 -4.67
CA LEU A 126 -4.80 -15.68 -5.60
C LEU A 126 -4.28 -17.00 -6.18
N ASP A 127 -2.98 -17.10 -6.41
CA ASP A 127 -2.35 -18.32 -6.91
C ASP A 127 -2.28 -19.41 -5.80
N ILE A 128 -1.93 -19.04 -4.55
CA ILE A 128 -1.88 -19.95 -3.38
C ILE A 128 -3.26 -20.52 -3.06
N LEU A 129 -4.30 -19.68 -3.04
CA LEU A 129 -5.65 -20.03 -2.58
C LEU A 129 -6.59 -20.43 -3.71
N LYS A 130 -6.04 -20.80 -4.87
CA LYS A 130 -6.83 -21.14 -6.06
C LYS A 130 -7.82 -22.28 -5.78
N SER A 131 -7.40 -23.33 -5.07
CA SER A 131 -8.26 -24.48 -4.76
C SER A 131 -9.40 -24.09 -3.83
N GLU A 132 -9.13 -23.23 -2.85
CA GLU A 132 -10.07 -22.74 -1.86
C GLU A 132 -11.12 -21.83 -2.52
N MET A 133 -10.69 -20.96 -3.43
CA MET A 133 -11.59 -20.13 -4.24
C MET A 133 -12.47 -20.96 -5.20
N ASP A 134 -12.00 -22.11 -5.68
CA ASP A 134 -12.81 -23.02 -6.50
C ASP A 134 -13.83 -23.80 -5.68
N LYS A 135 -13.56 -24.01 -4.38
CA LYS A 135 -14.50 -24.57 -3.40
C LYS A 135 -15.45 -23.53 -2.79
N ASN A 136 -15.38 -22.27 -3.23
CA ASN A 136 -16.13 -21.14 -2.69
C ASN A 136 -15.88 -20.89 -1.18
N ILE A 137 -14.69 -21.21 -0.69
CA ILE A 137 -14.27 -20.81 0.66
C ILE A 137 -14.02 -19.30 0.66
N GLU A 138 -14.63 -18.57 1.59
CA GLU A 138 -14.46 -17.11 1.69
C GLU A 138 -12.99 -16.76 1.99
N ILE A 139 -12.44 -15.80 1.24
CA ILE A 139 -11.06 -15.32 1.36
C ILE A 139 -11.08 -13.84 1.74
N HIS A 140 -10.49 -13.50 2.87
CA HIS A 140 -10.39 -12.15 3.41
C HIS A 140 -8.95 -11.67 3.26
N ILE A 141 -8.71 -10.79 2.29
CA ILE A 141 -7.39 -10.24 2.00
C ILE A 141 -7.26 -8.87 2.65
N TYR A 142 -6.37 -8.76 3.61
CA TYR A 142 -6.03 -7.55 4.33
C TYR A 142 -4.75 -6.93 3.74
N SER A 143 -4.80 -5.64 3.38
CA SER A 143 -3.65 -4.90 2.85
C SER A 143 -3.78 -3.42 3.21
N ASP A 144 -2.65 -2.75 3.43
CA ASP A 144 -2.62 -1.29 3.58
C ASP A 144 -2.53 -0.54 2.24
N SER A 145 -2.31 -1.27 1.14
CA SER A 145 -2.22 -0.74 -0.22
C SER A 145 -3.60 -0.50 -0.84
N GLU A 146 -4.19 0.64 -0.52
CA GLU A 146 -5.45 1.07 -1.14
C GLU A 146 -5.33 1.13 -2.69
N TYR A 147 -4.14 1.46 -3.20
CA TYR A 147 -3.84 1.40 -4.63
C TYR A 147 -4.10 0.00 -5.21
N SER A 148 -3.53 -1.04 -4.61
CA SER A 148 -3.62 -2.41 -5.13
C SER A 148 -5.03 -2.97 -5.04
N ILE A 149 -5.71 -2.73 -3.91
CA ILE A 149 -7.12 -3.10 -3.74
C ILE A 149 -7.96 -2.45 -4.86
N LYS A 150 -7.90 -1.12 -4.99
CA LYS A 150 -8.65 -0.38 -6.01
C LYS A 150 -8.27 -0.80 -7.43
N ALA A 151 -7.01 -1.11 -7.69
CA ALA A 151 -6.54 -1.54 -9.00
C ALA A 151 -7.26 -2.82 -9.46
N PHE A 152 -7.52 -3.76 -8.54
CA PHE A 152 -8.26 -4.98 -8.85
C PHE A 152 -9.79 -4.86 -8.70
N THR A 153 -10.30 -3.78 -8.10
CA THR A 153 -11.73 -3.53 -7.92
C THR A 153 -12.19 -2.31 -8.73
N THR A 154 -12.43 -1.16 -8.08
CA THR A 154 -13.05 0.05 -8.65
C THR A 154 -12.26 0.68 -9.78
N SER A 155 -10.96 0.88 -9.59
CA SER A 155 -10.10 1.41 -10.66
C SER A 155 -9.98 0.41 -11.80
N GLY A 156 -9.88 -0.89 -11.49
CA GLY A 156 -9.93 -1.97 -12.48
C GLY A 156 -11.20 -1.93 -13.34
N ASP A 157 -12.38 -1.78 -12.73
CA ASP A 157 -13.66 -1.64 -13.43
C ASP A 157 -13.70 -0.39 -14.32
N LYS A 158 -13.12 0.71 -13.86
CA LYS A 158 -12.99 1.95 -14.66
C LYS A 158 -12.07 1.73 -15.86
N TYR A 159 -10.92 1.07 -15.68
CA TYR A 159 -9.99 0.77 -16.77
C TYR A 159 -10.60 -0.19 -17.78
N HIS A 160 -11.23 -1.26 -17.30
CA HIS A 160 -11.87 -2.26 -18.14
C HIS A 160 -13.01 -1.67 -18.99
N ARG A 161 -13.88 -0.82 -18.42
CA ARG A 161 -14.92 -0.10 -19.18
C ARG A 161 -14.37 0.80 -20.29
N LYS A 162 -13.16 1.34 -20.09
CA LYS A 162 -12.46 2.17 -21.07
C LYS A 162 -11.55 1.36 -21.99
N LEU A 163 -11.69 0.03 -22.03
CA LEU A 163 -10.86 -0.87 -22.82
C LEU A 163 -9.35 -0.68 -22.55
N TRP A 164 -9.01 -0.33 -21.31
CA TRP A 164 -7.64 -0.09 -20.86
C TRP A 164 -6.94 1.08 -21.57
N ASN A 165 -7.70 2.09 -22.00
CA ASN A 165 -7.21 3.30 -22.63
C ASN A 165 -7.67 4.58 -21.87
N PRO A 166 -6.76 5.45 -21.39
CA PRO A 166 -5.30 5.35 -21.47
C PRO A 166 -4.75 4.15 -20.68
N LYS A 167 -3.60 3.63 -21.11
CA LYS A 167 -2.91 2.49 -20.49
C LYS A 167 -2.54 2.84 -19.04
N PRO A 168 -3.09 2.15 -18.02
CA PRO A 168 -2.67 2.38 -16.64
C PRO A 168 -1.24 1.87 -16.42
N SER A 169 -0.54 2.46 -15.45
CA SER A 169 0.70 1.89 -14.95
C SER A 169 0.44 0.49 -14.39
N ASN A 170 1.37 -0.44 -14.59
CA ASN A 170 1.25 -1.84 -14.17
C ASN A 170 0.07 -2.60 -14.81
N MET A 171 -0.43 -2.16 -15.98
CA MET A 171 -1.61 -2.71 -16.66
C MET A 171 -1.65 -4.25 -16.71
N GLU A 172 -0.53 -4.92 -17.00
CA GLU A 172 -0.50 -6.38 -17.11
C GLU A 172 -0.78 -7.07 -15.78
N LEU A 173 -0.17 -6.61 -14.68
CA LEU A 173 -0.44 -7.11 -13.33
C LEU A 173 -1.89 -6.84 -12.94
N ILE A 174 -2.36 -5.61 -13.19
CA ILE A 174 -3.73 -5.19 -12.89
C ILE A 174 -4.73 -6.08 -13.64
N LYS A 175 -4.53 -6.32 -14.94
CA LYS A 175 -5.38 -7.21 -15.74
C LYS A 175 -5.42 -8.62 -15.16
N LYS A 176 -4.26 -9.21 -14.82
CA LYS A 176 -4.18 -10.57 -14.26
C LYS A 176 -5.07 -10.71 -13.03
N GLY A 177 -4.94 -9.79 -12.06
CA GLY A 177 -5.71 -9.85 -10.82
C GLY A 177 -7.17 -9.46 -10.99
N TYR A 178 -7.45 -8.41 -11.78
CA TYR A 178 -8.79 -7.88 -11.99
C TYR A 178 -9.76 -8.95 -12.53
N TYR A 179 -9.36 -9.70 -13.56
CA TYR A 179 -10.25 -10.70 -14.15
C TYR A 179 -10.54 -11.86 -13.20
N LEU A 180 -9.55 -12.29 -12.42
CA LEU A 180 -9.72 -13.34 -11.41
C LEU A 180 -10.67 -12.87 -10.30
N ILE A 181 -10.41 -11.70 -9.73
CA ILE A 181 -11.21 -11.12 -8.64
C ILE A 181 -12.65 -10.85 -9.09
N LYS A 182 -12.83 -10.31 -10.31
CA LYS A 182 -14.16 -10.09 -10.88
C LYS A 182 -14.96 -11.39 -11.01
N SER A 183 -14.30 -12.50 -11.36
CA SER A 183 -14.94 -13.81 -11.50
C SER A 183 -15.28 -14.47 -10.15
N LYS A 184 -14.57 -14.10 -9.07
CA LYS A 184 -14.69 -14.63 -7.71
C LYS A 184 -15.21 -13.58 -6.71
N ARG A 185 -15.96 -12.59 -7.18
CA ARG A 185 -16.39 -11.41 -6.41
C ARG A 185 -17.21 -11.68 -5.14
N ASN A 186 -17.84 -12.86 -5.05
CA ASN A 186 -18.62 -13.27 -3.88
C ASN A 186 -17.80 -14.08 -2.88
N THR A 187 -16.56 -14.44 -3.25
CA THR A 187 -15.67 -15.31 -2.50
C THR A 187 -14.50 -14.52 -1.93
N ILE A 188 -14.05 -13.48 -2.63
CA ILE A 188 -12.92 -12.64 -2.21
C ILE A 188 -13.43 -11.33 -1.61
N HIS A 189 -12.97 -11.02 -0.40
CA HIS A 189 -13.29 -9.82 0.35
C HIS A 189 -12.01 -9.06 0.66
N PHE A 190 -11.95 -7.78 0.30
CA PHE A 190 -10.81 -6.93 0.60
C PHE A 190 -11.08 -6.10 1.86
N HIS A 191 -10.03 -5.97 2.66
CA HIS A 191 -10.03 -5.19 3.89
C HIS A 191 -8.83 -4.26 3.86
N HIS A 192 -9.09 -2.96 4.02
CA HIS A 192 -8.01 -2.00 4.14
C HIS A 192 -7.57 -1.92 5.59
N VAL A 193 -6.29 -2.20 5.85
CA VAL A 193 -5.67 -2.04 7.17
C VAL A 193 -4.83 -0.78 7.16
N TYR A 194 -4.94 0.03 8.21
CA TYR A 194 -4.07 1.20 8.33
C TYR A 194 -2.69 0.77 8.83
N SER A 195 -1.65 1.10 8.08
CA SER A 195 -0.27 0.89 8.52
C SER A 195 0.17 1.95 9.55
N HIS A 196 1.08 1.54 10.44
CA HIS A 196 1.78 2.42 11.39
C HIS A 196 0.89 3.20 12.37
N THR A 197 -0.23 2.61 12.79
CA THR A 197 -1.19 3.29 13.66
C THR A 197 -0.85 3.26 15.15
N ASN A 198 0.23 2.59 15.58
CA ASN A 198 0.52 2.26 16.99
C ASN A 198 -0.66 1.54 17.70
N ILE A 199 -1.60 0.99 16.93
CA ILE A 199 -2.73 0.24 17.45
C ILE A 199 -2.29 -1.23 17.55
N ASN A 200 -2.50 -1.84 18.70
CA ASN A 200 -2.12 -3.24 18.96
C ASN A 200 -3.28 -4.21 18.68
N ASP A 201 -4.09 -3.94 17.66
CA ASP A 201 -5.14 -4.87 17.24
C ASP A 201 -4.57 -5.99 16.35
N ILE A 202 -5.36 -7.05 16.19
CA ILE A 202 -4.93 -8.25 15.46
C ILE A 202 -4.58 -7.97 14.00
N HIS A 203 -5.28 -7.04 13.34
CA HIS A 203 -5.01 -6.70 11.94
C HIS A 203 -3.73 -5.88 11.83
N SER A 204 -3.52 -4.91 12.72
CA SER A 204 -2.28 -4.13 12.78
C SER A 204 -1.06 -5.02 13.04
N LEU A 205 -1.14 -5.93 14.01
CA LEU A 205 -0.07 -6.88 14.33
C LEU A 205 0.21 -7.85 13.16
N SER A 206 -0.84 -8.32 12.48
CA SER A 206 -0.69 -9.23 11.34
C SER A 206 -0.17 -8.52 10.10
N ASN A 207 -0.53 -7.26 9.88
CA ASN A 207 0.05 -6.42 8.83
C ASN A 207 1.55 -6.19 9.10
N GLU A 208 1.96 -5.94 10.35
CA GLU A 208 3.39 -5.85 10.70
C GLU A 208 4.15 -7.16 10.42
N LYS A 209 3.50 -8.32 10.54
CA LYS A 209 4.09 -9.62 10.17
C LYS A 209 4.24 -9.73 8.64
N ALA A 210 3.26 -9.26 7.87
CA ALA A 210 3.36 -9.17 6.42
C ALA A 210 4.49 -8.20 5.99
N ASP A 211 4.62 -7.02 6.61
CA ASP A 211 5.71 -6.06 6.38
C ASP A 211 7.10 -6.68 6.64
N LYS A 212 7.23 -7.44 7.73
CA LYS A 212 8.48 -8.15 8.05
C LYS A 212 8.83 -9.16 6.96
N LEU A 213 7.84 -9.92 6.46
CA LEU A 213 8.04 -10.86 5.35
C LEU A 213 8.39 -10.13 4.05
N ALA A 214 7.75 -8.99 3.75
CA ALA A 214 8.06 -8.16 2.60
C ALA A 214 9.49 -7.61 2.66
N THR A 215 9.91 -7.13 3.83
CA THR A 215 11.27 -6.66 4.12
C THR A 215 12.30 -7.79 3.94
N LEU A 216 11.98 -9.02 4.34
CA LEU A 216 12.85 -10.18 4.09
C LEU A 216 13.00 -10.46 2.58
N GLY A 217 11.91 -10.37 1.82
CA GLY A 217 11.94 -10.55 0.36
C GLY A 217 12.74 -9.44 -0.33
N LEU A 218 12.61 -8.21 0.16
CA LEU A 218 13.40 -7.07 -0.30
C LEU A 218 14.89 -7.30 -0.04
N LYS A 219 15.26 -7.78 1.16
CA LYS A 219 16.66 -8.13 1.47
C LYS A 219 17.21 -9.22 0.56
N GLN A 220 16.41 -10.25 0.23
CA GLN A 220 16.81 -11.25 -0.77
C GLN A 220 17.09 -10.61 -2.14
N SER A 221 16.31 -9.61 -2.56
CA SER A 221 16.56 -8.84 -3.79
C SER A 221 17.90 -8.10 -3.75
N ILE A 222 18.27 -7.55 -2.58
CA ILE A 222 19.57 -6.91 -2.34
C ILE A 222 20.69 -7.96 -2.39
N ASP A 223 20.52 -9.11 -1.71
CA ASP A 223 21.55 -10.15 -1.59
C ASP A 223 21.98 -10.72 -2.95
N ILE A 224 21.09 -10.75 -3.94
CA ILE A 224 21.40 -11.24 -5.28
C ILE A 224 21.82 -10.12 -6.25
N SER A 225 21.88 -8.86 -5.80
CA SER A 225 22.17 -7.73 -6.67
C SER A 225 23.66 -7.56 -6.93
N VAL A 226 24.02 -7.43 -8.20
CA VAL A 226 25.41 -7.12 -8.62
C VAL A 226 25.72 -5.62 -8.64
N ASN A 227 24.71 -4.76 -8.46
CA ASN A 227 24.82 -3.30 -8.66
C ASN A 227 24.68 -2.51 -7.36
N LEU A 228 24.97 -3.12 -6.20
CA LEU A 228 24.86 -2.45 -4.89
C LEU A 228 25.68 -1.16 -4.84
N GLY A 229 26.85 -1.16 -5.47
CA GLY A 229 27.77 -0.03 -5.55
C GLY A 229 27.17 1.26 -6.14
N LEU A 230 26.12 1.16 -6.95
CA LEU A 230 25.46 2.29 -7.61
C LEU A 230 24.44 3.01 -6.73
N ASN A 231 24.14 2.48 -5.54
CA ASN A 231 23.26 3.16 -4.60
C ASN A 231 23.90 4.45 -4.10
N LYS A 232 23.08 5.50 -3.97
CA LYS A 232 23.54 6.83 -3.56
C LYS A 232 23.16 7.14 -2.12
N PHE A 233 24.06 7.84 -1.42
CA PHE A 233 23.76 8.43 -0.12
C PHE A 233 22.67 9.50 -0.26
N LYS A 234 21.60 9.41 0.54
CA LYS A 234 20.54 10.43 0.59
C LYS A 234 20.91 11.63 1.46
N ASN A 235 21.76 11.40 2.46
CA ASN A 235 22.12 12.35 3.51
C ASN A 235 23.61 12.27 3.86
N GLY A 236 24.11 13.26 4.59
CA GLY A 236 25.47 13.29 5.14
C GLY A 236 26.53 13.85 4.20
N LYS A 237 27.80 13.68 4.58
CA LYS A 237 29.01 14.23 3.90
C LYS A 237 29.04 13.92 2.40
N TYR A 238 28.61 12.71 2.04
CA TYR A 238 28.68 12.18 0.68
C TYR A 238 27.31 12.13 -0.03
N LYS A 239 26.37 12.99 0.34
CA LYS A 239 25.05 13.06 -0.31
C LYS A 239 25.17 13.07 -1.85
N ASN A 240 24.35 12.27 -2.51
CA ASN A 240 24.31 12.03 -3.96
C ASN A 240 25.50 11.27 -4.56
N LYS A 241 26.56 10.97 -3.79
CA LYS A 241 27.63 10.08 -4.21
C LYS A 241 27.21 8.62 -4.09
N THR A 242 27.69 7.80 -5.00
CA THR A 242 27.50 6.34 -5.00
C THR A 242 28.39 5.67 -3.97
N LEU A 243 28.05 4.44 -3.58
CA LEU A 243 28.89 3.65 -2.69
C LEU A 243 30.28 3.39 -3.27
N ILE A 244 30.39 3.20 -4.59
CA ILE A 244 31.68 3.03 -5.29
C ILE A 244 32.51 4.32 -5.19
N GLU A 245 31.95 5.49 -5.55
CA GLU A 245 32.67 6.76 -5.45
C GLU A 245 33.19 7.01 -4.01
N VAL A 246 32.40 6.66 -2.99
CA VAL A 246 32.81 6.82 -1.59
C VAL A 246 33.83 5.77 -1.18
N ALA A 247 33.72 4.52 -1.64
CA ALA A 247 34.71 3.48 -1.36
C ALA A 247 36.10 3.83 -1.92
N GLU A 248 36.13 4.50 -3.07
CA GLU A 248 37.37 4.96 -3.74
C GLU A 248 38.03 6.13 -2.99
N CYS A 249 37.25 7.09 -2.49
CA CYS A 249 37.80 8.32 -1.90
C CYS A 249 37.83 8.35 -0.36
N ASP A 250 36.99 7.58 0.34
CA ASP A 250 36.89 7.55 1.81
C ASP A 250 36.20 6.26 2.30
N LYS A 251 36.90 5.13 2.14
CA LYS A 251 36.42 3.81 2.62
C LYS A 251 36.10 3.81 4.11
N SER A 252 36.79 4.62 4.91
CA SER A 252 36.58 4.72 6.36
C SER A 252 35.18 5.25 6.70
N TYR A 253 34.62 6.13 5.86
CA TYR A 253 33.27 6.65 6.03
C TYR A 253 32.20 5.56 5.96
N LEU A 254 32.36 4.55 5.10
CA LEU A 254 31.39 3.46 5.00
C LEU A 254 31.30 2.66 6.32
N SER A 255 32.44 2.38 6.94
CA SER A 255 32.52 1.70 8.23
C SER A 255 31.96 2.58 9.36
N TRP A 256 32.27 3.88 9.34
CA TRP A 256 31.70 4.84 10.27
C TRP A 256 30.17 4.90 10.15
N TYR A 257 29.64 4.94 8.94
CA TYR A 257 28.21 5.04 8.67
C TYR A 257 27.46 3.81 9.21
N LEU A 258 27.98 2.60 9.01
CA LEU A 258 27.40 1.37 9.56
C LEU A 258 27.42 1.33 11.10
N SER A 259 28.52 1.79 11.70
CA SER A 259 28.71 1.75 13.16
C SER A 259 27.84 2.77 13.88
N ASN A 260 27.73 3.98 13.33
CA ASN A 260 27.06 5.09 13.98
C ASN A 260 25.58 5.20 13.65
N LYS A 261 25.11 4.55 12.57
CA LYS A 261 23.72 4.59 12.09
C LYS A 261 23.11 5.99 12.18
N PRO A 262 23.74 7.01 11.56
CA PRO A 262 23.40 8.42 11.80
C PRO A 262 21.94 8.76 11.43
N TYR A 263 21.28 7.93 10.62
CA TYR A 263 19.89 8.11 10.19
C TYR A 263 19.02 6.90 10.52
N LYS A 264 18.17 7.02 11.54
CA LYS A 264 17.31 5.93 12.06
C LYS A 264 16.42 5.25 11.01
N LYS A 265 15.99 5.98 9.97
CA LYS A 265 15.07 5.48 8.92
C LYS A 265 15.79 4.85 7.72
N GLU A 266 17.11 4.67 7.77
CA GLU A 266 17.91 4.16 6.66
C GLU A 266 18.39 2.72 6.87
N TYR A 267 17.66 1.91 7.64
CA TYR A 267 18.06 0.52 7.96
C TYR A 267 18.29 -0.36 6.73
N ILE A 268 17.50 -0.20 5.65
CA ILE A 268 17.74 -0.90 4.38
C ILE A 268 19.03 -0.41 3.72
N PHE A 269 19.29 0.90 3.75
CA PHE A 269 20.52 1.43 3.16
C PHE A 269 21.76 0.99 3.95
N HIS A 270 21.67 0.90 5.29
CA HIS A 270 22.70 0.23 6.10
C HIS A 270 22.92 -1.22 5.66
N TYR A 271 21.85 -1.98 5.41
CA TYR A 271 21.97 -3.35 4.91
C TYR A 271 22.66 -3.42 3.54
N ILE A 272 22.34 -2.48 2.64
CA ILE A 272 23.01 -2.37 1.32
C ILE A 272 24.50 -2.08 1.49
N ILE A 273 24.87 -1.16 2.38
CA ILE A 273 26.29 -0.84 2.64
C ILE A 273 27.01 -2.06 3.21
N ASP A 274 26.40 -2.77 4.16
CA ASP A 274 26.96 -3.98 4.76
C ASP A 274 27.24 -5.07 3.71
N LYS A 275 26.29 -5.30 2.79
CA LYS A 275 26.44 -6.25 1.66
C LYS A 275 27.36 -5.79 0.56
N PHE A 276 27.61 -4.48 0.46
CA PHE A 276 28.56 -3.95 -0.50
C PHE A 276 30.00 -4.07 -0.01
N ILE A 277 30.22 -4.03 1.31
CA ILE A 277 31.56 -4.12 1.91
C ILE A 277 32.01 -5.57 2.10
N ASN A 278 31.08 -6.47 2.48
CA ASN A 278 31.36 -7.88 2.80
C ASN A 278 30.90 -8.81 1.67
#